data_AF-A0A1N7SPQ6-F1
#
_entry.id   AF-A0A1N7SPQ6-F1
#
_cell.length_a   1.000
_cell.length_b   1.000
_cell.length_c   1.000
_cell.angle_alpha   90.00
_cell.angle_beta   90.00
_cell.angle_gamma   90.00
#
_symmetry.space_group_name_H-M   'P 1'
#
loop_
_entity.id
_entity.type
_entity.pdbx_description
1 polymer ?
#
loop_
_entity_poly.entity_id
_entity_poly.type
_entity_poly.pdbx_seq_one_letter_code
_entity_poly.pdbx_strand_id
1 'polypeptide(L)'
;MVNRTAVGVDIAKTVFQVHYVDQETGEIVNKPIKRAKFLEHFANRAPCLIGIEACGGAHHWARQLTKMGHEVKLMPGEFVKAFNVRNKSDAADARAIWLAVQQPGKPVAVKTEMQQAMLGLHRMRQQLLSIRQRNPSDWFCAVRCRRSFVIESTKRASDHRCR
;
A
#
# COMPACT_ATOMS: atom_id res chain seq x y z
N MET A 1 -11.42 -12.18 25.05
CA MET A 1 -11.19 -11.13 24.04
C MET A 1 -9.84 -10.49 24.38
N VAL A 2 -8.78 -10.77 23.63
CA VAL A 2 -7.44 -10.22 23.95
C VAL A 2 -7.48 -8.73 23.63
N ASN A 3 -7.28 -7.88 24.64
CA ASN A 3 -7.17 -6.44 24.46
C ASN A 3 -5.81 -6.14 23.79
N ARG A 4 -5.79 -6.19 22.45
CA ARG A 4 -4.59 -5.91 21.66
C ARG A 4 -4.50 -4.41 21.39
N THR A 5 -3.33 -3.81 21.58
CA THR A 5 -3.09 -2.41 21.21
C THR A 5 -3.44 -2.20 19.73
N ALA A 6 -4.32 -1.25 19.44
CA ALA A 6 -4.62 -0.86 18.07
C ALA A 6 -3.55 0.12 17.57
N VAL A 7 -3.07 -0.10 16.35
CA VAL A 7 -2.05 0.72 15.68
C VAL A 7 -2.57 1.13 14.31
N GLY A 8 -2.64 2.42 14.03
CA GLY A 8 -2.90 2.94 12.69
C GLY A 8 -1.59 3.18 11.95
N VAL A 9 -1.50 2.72 10.71
CA VAL A 9 -0.32 2.90 9.86
C VAL A 9 -0.74 3.49 8.53
N ASP A 10 -0.24 4.68 8.24
CA ASP A 10 -0.29 5.26 6.91
C ASP A 10 1.00 4.93 6.12
N ILE A 11 0.84 4.45 4.89
CA ILE A 11 1.93 3.90 4.08
C ILE A 11 2.17 4.78 2.86
N ALA A 12 3.31 5.47 2.84
CA ALA A 12 3.79 6.18 1.65
C ALA A 12 4.92 5.42 0.92
N LYS A 13 5.66 6.12 0.06
CA LYS A 13 6.75 5.51 -0.73
C LYS A 13 8.00 5.21 0.13
N THR A 14 8.37 6.13 1.01
CA THR A 14 9.68 6.13 1.70
C THR A 14 9.56 6.16 3.22
N VAL A 15 8.56 6.87 3.75
CA VAL A 15 8.30 7.05 5.18
C VAL A 15 6.86 6.66 5.45
N PHE A 16 6.64 5.86 6.48
CA PHE A 16 5.32 5.46 6.94
C PHE A 16 5.04 6.17 8.25
N GLN A 17 3.81 6.59 8.46
CA GLN A 17 3.41 7.22 9.71
C GLN A 17 2.70 6.18 10.58
N VAL A 18 3.17 6.02 11.82
CA VAL A 18 2.59 5.09 12.79
C VAL A 18 1.94 5.88 13.92
N HIS A 19 0.71 5.50 14.25
CA HIS A 19 -0.06 6.07 15.34
C HIS A 19 -0.60 4.99 16.26
N TYR A 20 -0.37 5.08 17.56
CA TYR A 20 -1.02 4.24 18.56
C TYR A 20 -1.09 4.97 19.90
N VAL A 21 -1.95 4.46 20.77
CA VAL A 21 -2.04 4.91 22.16
C VAL A 21 -1.51 3.77 23.03
N ASP A 22 -0.53 4.09 23.88
CA ASP A 22 -0.04 3.14 24.86
C ASP A 22 -1.12 2.88 25.91
N GLN A 23 -1.42 1.61 26.19
CA GLN A 23 -2.51 1.25 27.10
C GLN A 23 -2.13 1.41 28.58
N GLU A 24 -0.83 1.39 28.91
CA GLU A 24 -0.35 1.51 30.28
C GLU A 24 -0.16 2.98 30.67
N THR A 25 0.43 3.78 29.78
CA THR A 25 0.74 5.18 30.05
C THR A 25 -0.31 6.17 29.53
N GLY A 26 -1.17 5.73 28.59
CA GLY A 26 -2.10 6.61 27.88
C GLY A 26 -1.40 7.55 26.88
N GLU A 27 -0.09 7.40 26.67
CA GLU A 27 0.67 8.28 25.79
C GLU A 27 0.29 8.05 24.32
N ILE A 28 0.07 9.14 23.59
CA ILE A 28 -0.22 9.12 22.17
C ILE A 28 1.10 9.14 21.41
N VAL A 29 1.46 8.02 20.79
CA VAL A 29 2.65 7.91 19.95
C VAL A 29 2.27 8.16 18.50
N ASN A 30 2.84 9.18 17.89
CA ASN A 30 2.71 9.49 16.47
C ASN A 30 4.09 9.70 15.86
N LYS A 31 4.60 8.73 15.09
CA LYS A 31 6.00 8.71 14.67
C LYS A 31 6.18 8.34 13.19
N PRO A 32 7.02 9.08 12.44
CA PRO A 32 7.47 8.68 11.12
C PRO A 32 8.52 7.56 11.23
N ILE A 33 8.35 6.51 10.44
CA ILE A 33 9.25 5.36 10.36
C ILE A 33 9.68 5.18 8.90
N LYS A 34 10.99 5.12 8.66
CA LYS A 34 11.51 4.82 7.32
C LYS A 34 11.08 3.41 6.91
N ARG A 35 10.66 3.25 5.65
CA ARG A 35 10.25 1.96 5.06
C ARG A 35 11.20 0.81 5.37
N ALA A 36 12.51 1.05 5.31
CA ALA A 36 13.54 0.02 5.56
C ALA A 36 13.57 -0.47 7.02
N LYS A 37 13.16 0.37 7.98
CA LYS A 37 13.13 0.07 9.42
C LYS A 37 11.74 -0.35 9.91
N PHE A 38 10.76 -0.42 9.01
CA PHE A 38 9.38 -0.70 9.38
C PHE A 38 9.18 -2.10 9.97
N LEU A 39 9.71 -3.15 9.33
CA LEU A 39 9.58 -4.51 9.85
C LEU A 39 10.34 -4.69 11.18
N GLU A 40 11.52 -4.09 11.31
CA GLU A 40 12.31 -4.10 12.55
C GLU A 40 11.54 -3.45 13.71
N HIS A 41 10.79 -2.39 13.44
CA HIS A 41 9.95 -1.74 14.44
C HIS A 41 8.85 -2.67 14.99
N PHE A 42 8.26 -3.52 14.15
CA PHE A 42 7.21 -4.46 14.56
C PHE A 42 7.77 -5.78 15.09
N ALA A 43 8.98 -6.18 14.70
CA ALA A 43 9.63 -7.42 15.16
C ALA A 43 9.87 -7.43 16.67
N ASN A 44 10.15 -6.26 17.25
CA ASN A 44 10.40 -6.12 18.68
C ASN A 44 9.12 -5.88 19.51
N ARG A 45 7.93 -5.92 18.89
CA ARG A 45 6.66 -5.61 19.56
C ARG A 45 5.83 -6.88 19.77
N ALA A 46 5.05 -6.88 20.85
CA ALA A 46 4.03 -7.90 21.07
C ALA A 46 2.96 -7.88 19.95
N PRO A 47 2.27 -9.00 19.70
CA PRO A 47 1.17 -9.08 18.73
C PRO A 47 0.09 -8.02 18.95
N CYS A 48 0.03 -7.03 18.06
CA CYS A 48 -0.96 -5.94 18.07
C CYS A 48 -1.94 -6.03 16.89
N LEU A 49 -3.01 -5.23 16.96
CA LEU A 49 -3.97 -5.05 15.88
C LEU A 49 -3.54 -3.85 15.02
N ILE A 50 -3.22 -4.09 13.75
CA ILE A 50 -2.67 -3.08 12.85
C ILE A 50 -3.70 -2.74 11.76
N GLY A 51 -4.06 -1.47 11.69
CA GLY A 51 -4.80 -0.90 10.57
C GLY A 51 -3.90 -0.32 9.50
N ILE A 52 -4.22 -0.60 8.25
CA ILE A 52 -3.55 -0.03 7.10
C ILE A 52 -4.61 0.38 6.07
N GLU A 53 -4.51 1.57 5.49
CA GLU A 53 -5.36 1.93 4.35
C GLU A 53 -5.07 1.02 3.15
N ALA A 54 -6.11 0.50 2.50
CA ALA A 54 -6.00 -0.37 1.34
C ALA A 54 -5.45 0.37 0.11
N CYS A 55 -4.12 0.47 0.02
CA CYS A 55 -3.39 1.03 -1.12
C CYS A 55 -2.64 -0.04 -1.93
N GLY A 56 -2.01 0.35 -3.04
CA GLY A 56 -1.29 -0.58 -3.93
C GLY A 56 -0.18 -1.40 -3.24
N GLY A 57 0.46 -0.84 -2.21
CA GLY A 57 1.50 -1.50 -1.41
C GLY A 57 1.00 -2.20 -0.14
N ALA A 58 -0.23 -1.92 0.29
CA ALA A 58 -0.75 -2.36 1.59
C ALA A 58 -0.81 -3.88 1.73
N HIS A 59 -1.18 -4.59 0.65
CA HIS A 59 -1.28 -6.05 0.66
C HIS A 59 0.06 -6.73 0.95
N HIS A 60 1.18 -6.20 0.44
CA HIS A 60 2.51 -6.74 0.73
C HIS A 60 2.83 -6.61 2.22
N TRP A 61 2.62 -5.42 2.79
CA TRP A 61 2.88 -5.16 4.21
C TRP A 61 1.99 -5.97 5.14
N ALA A 62 0.71 -6.11 4.80
CA ALA A 62 -0.20 -6.95 5.57
C ALA A 62 0.30 -8.40 5.64
N ARG A 63 0.74 -8.98 4.50
CA ARG A 63 1.30 -10.35 4.50
C ARG A 63 2.55 -10.47 5.37
N GLN A 64 3.47 -9.48 5.32
CA GLN A 64 4.68 -9.51 6.14
C GLN A 64 4.36 -9.40 7.63
N LEU A 65 3.48 -8.47 8.02
CA LEU A 65 3.08 -8.27 9.41
C LEU A 65 2.29 -9.46 9.97
N THR A 66 1.42 -10.08 9.17
CA THR A 66 0.71 -11.30 9.58
C THR A 66 1.66 -12.47 9.80
N LYS A 67 2.74 -12.62 9.00
CA LYS A 67 3.77 -13.64 9.24
C LYS A 67 4.48 -13.46 10.58
N MET A 68 4.57 -12.23 11.07
CA MET A 68 5.17 -11.91 12.38
C MET A 68 4.20 -12.11 13.55
N GLY A 69 2.96 -12.55 13.28
CA GLY A 69 1.95 -12.82 14.31
C GLY A 69 1.03 -11.63 14.63
N HIS A 70 1.14 -10.51 13.90
CA HIS A 70 0.23 -9.38 14.06
C HIS A 70 -1.11 -9.61 13.35
N GLU A 71 -2.18 -9.11 13.95
CA GLU A 71 -3.49 -9.08 13.29
C GLU A 71 -3.57 -7.83 12.42
N VAL A 72 -3.79 -7.97 11.12
CA VAL A 72 -3.82 -6.83 10.20
C VAL A 72 -5.20 -6.67 9.58
N LYS A 73 -5.75 -5.45 9.67
CA LYS A 73 -6.99 -5.05 9.00
C LYS A 73 -6.67 -4.01 7.93
N LEU A 74 -6.94 -4.39 6.67
CA LEU A 74 -6.90 -3.43 5.57
C LEU A 74 -8.22 -2.66 5.53
N MET A 75 -8.16 -1.34 5.63
CA MET A 75 -9.35 -0.48 5.68
C MET A 75 -9.60 0.14 4.31
N PRO A 76 -10.85 0.15 3.79
CA PRO A 76 -11.18 0.89 2.58
C PRO A 76 -10.87 2.39 2.75
N GLY A 77 -10.26 3.02 1.74
CA GLY A 77 -9.91 4.44 1.80
C GLY A 77 -11.13 5.35 2.05
N GLU A 78 -12.30 5.01 1.50
CA GLU A 78 -13.55 5.74 1.75
C GLU A 78 -13.95 5.72 3.23
N PHE A 79 -13.74 4.59 3.91
CA PHE A 79 -14.06 4.43 5.32
C PHE A 79 -13.07 5.21 6.18
N VAL A 80 -11.77 5.15 5.88
CA VAL A 80 -10.73 5.93 6.57
C VAL A 80 -10.97 7.43 6.42
N LYS A 81 -11.37 7.88 5.22
CA LYS A 81 -11.62 9.29 4.90
C LYS A 81 -12.72 9.91 5.78
N ALA A 82 -13.70 9.12 6.24
CA ALA A 82 -14.75 9.59 7.14
C ALA A 82 -14.21 10.02 8.53
N PHE A 83 -13.05 9.50 8.94
CA PHE A 83 -12.42 9.81 10.24
C PHE A 83 -11.31 10.85 10.12
N ASN A 84 -11.02 11.33 8.91
CA ASN A 84 -9.96 12.30 8.70
C ASN A 84 -10.46 13.72 9.02
N VAL A 85 -9.75 14.42 9.90
CA VAL A 85 -10.02 15.82 10.21
C VAL A 85 -9.47 16.65 9.05
N ARG A 86 -10.21 17.68 8.60
CA ARG A 86 -10.01 18.47 7.35
C ARG A 86 -8.59 19.00 7.02
N ASN A 87 -7.56 18.76 7.84
CA ASN A 87 -6.17 19.08 7.58
C ASN A 87 -5.41 17.87 7.02
N LYS A 88 -4.86 17.99 5.80
CA LYS A 88 -4.13 16.91 5.15
C LYS A 88 -2.72 16.79 5.72
N SER A 89 -2.48 15.76 6.52
CA SER A 89 -1.16 15.43 7.05
C SER A 89 -1.04 13.93 7.31
N ASP A 90 0.13 13.36 7.06
CA ASP A 90 0.38 11.92 7.29
C ASP A 90 0.09 11.52 8.75
N ALA A 91 0.34 12.42 9.70
CA ALA A 91 0.03 12.27 11.12
C ALA A 91 -1.48 12.18 11.40
N ALA A 92 -2.29 12.97 10.69
CA ALA A 92 -3.75 12.91 10.78
C ALA A 92 -4.30 11.67 10.06
N ASP A 93 -3.71 11.27 8.95
CA ASP A 93 -4.09 10.08 8.19
C ASP A 93 -3.87 8.80 9.02
N ALA A 94 -2.70 8.66 9.66
CA ALA A 94 -2.42 7.55 10.57
C ALA A 94 -3.38 7.51 11.77
N ARG A 95 -3.76 8.68 12.31
CA ARG A 95 -4.76 8.78 13.38
C ARG A 95 -6.15 8.37 12.90
N ALA A 96 -6.55 8.78 11.70
CA ALA A 96 -7.83 8.41 11.10
C ALA A 96 -7.92 6.89 10.88
N ILE A 97 -6.82 6.26 10.43
CA ILE A 97 -6.73 4.80 10.30
C ILE A 97 -6.87 4.13 11.68
N TRP A 98 -6.17 4.63 12.70
CA TRP A 98 -6.27 4.11 14.06
C TRP A 98 -7.71 4.19 14.62
N LEU A 99 -8.43 5.29 14.37
CA LEU A 99 -9.84 5.41 14.74
C LEU A 99 -10.71 4.41 13.98
N ALA A 100 -10.52 4.31 12.66
CA ALA A 100 -11.32 3.45 11.79
C ALA A 100 -11.22 1.97 12.16
N VAL A 101 -10.04 1.49 12.57
CA VAL A 101 -9.80 0.09 12.94
C VAL A 101 -10.61 -0.37 14.15
N GLN A 102 -10.89 0.56 15.05
CA GLN A 102 -11.65 0.31 16.27
C GLN A 102 -13.16 0.27 16.01
N GLN A 103 -13.61 0.86 14.91
CA GLN A 103 -15.02 0.85 14.54
C GLN A 103 -15.43 -0.48 13.92
N PRO A 104 -16.69 -0.91 14.12
CA PRO A 104 -17.23 -2.06 13.41
C PRO A 104 -17.33 -1.73 11.91
N GLY A 105 -16.58 -2.45 11.09
CA GLY A 105 -16.53 -2.26 9.65
C GLY A 105 -15.98 -3.48 8.93
N LYS A 106 -16.32 -3.65 7.64
CA LYS A 106 -15.83 -4.78 6.84
C LYS A 106 -14.42 -4.48 6.32
N PRO A 107 -13.38 -5.19 6.80
CA PRO A 107 -12.03 -5.01 6.27
C PRO A 107 -11.92 -5.59 4.86
N VAL A 108 -10.97 -5.05 4.09
CA VAL A 108 -10.57 -5.59 2.80
C VAL A 108 -9.74 -6.86 3.04
N ALA A 109 -10.10 -7.96 2.38
CA ALA A 109 -9.34 -9.20 2.49
C ALA A 109 -7.89 -9.02 1.99
N VAL A 110 -6.93 -9.54 2.75
CA VAL A 110 -5.53 -9.58 2.34
C VAL A 110 -5.38 -10.60 1.21
N LYS A 111 -4.98 -10.12 0.05
CA LYS A 111 -4.81 -10.96 -1.14
C LYS A 111 -3.45 -11.63 -1.16
N THR A 112 -3.40 -12.86 -1.66
CA THR A 112 -2.13 -13.52 -2.00
C THR A 112 -1.45 -12.80 -3.16
N GLU A 113 -0.16 -13.08 -3.36
CA GLU A 113 0.59 -12.51 -4.48
C GLU A 113 -0.01 -12.88 -5.82
N MET A 114 -0.40 -14.15 -5.98
CA MET A 114 -1.06 -14.63 -7.19
C MET A 114 -2.42 -13.95 -7.40
N GLN A 115 -3.25 -13.83 -6.36
CA GLN A 115 -4.53 -13.11 -6.47
C GLN A 115 -4.33 -11.64 -6.86
N GLN A 116 -3.32 -10.98 -6.29
CA GLN A 116 -2.98 -9.58 -6.60
C GLN A 116 -2.47 -9.45 -8.04
N ALA A 117 -1.62 -10.38 -8.52
CA ALA A 117 -1.12 -10.42 -9.88
C ALA A 117 -2.25 -10.66 -10.90
N MET A 118 -3.14 -11.61 -10.64
CA MET A 118 -4.29 -11.92 -11.49
C MET A 118 -5.25 -10.72 -11.63
N LEU A 119 -5.51 -10.00 -10.53
CA LEU A 119 -6.28 -8.75 -10.59
C LEU A 119 -5.55 -7.67 -11.40
N GLY A 120 -4.22 -7.60 -11.31
CA GLY A 120 -3.39 -6.73 -12.14
C GLY A 120 -3.57 -7.03 -13.63
N LEU A 121 -3.46 -8.31 -14.02
CA LEU A 121 -3.68 -8.75 -15.41
C LEU A 121 -5.09 -8.43 -15.89
N HIS A 122 -6.11 -8.64 -15.05
CA HIS A 122 -7.48 -8.30 -15.39
C HIS A 122 -7.63 -6.79 -15.65
N ARG A 123 -7.08 -5.93 -14.79
CA ARG A 123 -7.10 -4.48 -14.97
C ARG A 123 -6.39 -4.05 -16.26
N MET A 124 -5.23 -4.64 -16.57
CA MET A 124 -4.52 -4.37 -17.83
C MET A 124 -5.36 -4.76 -19.05
N ARG A 125 -5.99 -5.94 -19.02
CA ARG A 125 -6.90 -6.37 -20.10
C ARG A 125 -8.06 -5.40 -20.27
N GLN A 126 -8.72 -4.99 -19.18
CA GLN A 126 -9.83 -4.04 -19.24
C GLN A 126 -9.40 -2.68 -19.80
N GLN A 127 -8.21 -2.20 -19.45
CA GLN A 127 -7.63 -0.98 -20.02
C GLN A 127 -7.38 -1.11 -21.53
N LEU A 128 -6.82 -2.23 -22.00
CA LEU A 128 -6.60 -2.45 -23.43
C LEU A 128 -7.91 -2.55 -24.21
N LEU A 129 -8.93 -3.19 -23.63
CA LEU A 129 -10.27 -3.24 -24.22
C LEU A 129 -10.91 -1.86 -24.27
N SER A 130 -10.81 -1.06 -23.21
CA SER A 130 -11.40 0.29 -23.20
C SER A 130 -10.72 1.22 -24.22
N ILE A 131 -9.41 1.10 -24.41
CA ILE A 131 -8.66 1.82 -25.46
C ILE A 131 -9.14 1.40 -26.85
N ARG A 132 -9.31 0.09 -27.10
CA ARG A 132 -9.81 -0.42 -28.38
C ARG A 132 -11.20 0.10 -28.75
N GLN A 133 -12.09 0.24 -27.76
CA GLN A 133 -13.48 0.65 -28.00
C GLN A 133 -13.65 2.18 -28.15
N ARG A 134 -12.70 3.01 -27.67
CA ARG A 134 -12.86 4.46 -27.61
C ARG A 134 -12.60 5.23 -28.90
N ASN A 135 -11.67 4.81 -29.78
CA ASN A 135 -11.52 5.37 -31.15
C ASN A 135 -10.45 4.66 -32.01
N PRO A 136 -10.64 4.49 -33.34
CA PRO A 136 -9.65 3.88 -34.24
C PRO A 136 -8.34 4.68 -34.43
N SER A 137 -8.37 6.01 -34.26
CA SER A 137 -7.20 6.90 -34.45
C SER A 137 -6.17 6.83 -33.32
N ASP A 138 -6.62 6.58 -32.08
CA ASP A 138 -5.74 6.45 -30.90
C ASP A 138 -4.96 5.12 -30.88
N TRP A 139 -5.46 4.10 -31.58
CA TRP A 139 -4.81 2.81 -31.73
C TRP A 139 -3.45 2.93 -32.43
N PHE A 140 -3.39 3.75 -33.50
CA PHE A 140 -2.14 4.02 -34.21
C PHE A 140 -1.11 4.76 -33.33
N CYS A 141 -1.56 5.66 -32.45
CA CYS A 141 -0.67 6.40 -31.55
C CYS A 141 -0.13 5.51 -30.41
N ALA A 142 -0.98 4.66 -29.83
CA ALA A 142 -0.60 3.71 -28.78
C ALA A 142 0.33 2.59 -29.27
N VAL A 143 0.12 2.06 -30.49
CA VAL A 143 0.99 1.06 -31.10
C VAL A 143 2.35 1.67 -31.53
N ARG A 144 2.37 2.93 -31.99
CA ARG A 144 3.61 3.61 -32.39
C ARG A 144 4.51 3.96 -31.20
N CYS A 145 3.94 4.31 -30.05
CA CYS A 145 4.71 4.63 -28.84
C CYS A 145 5.45 3.42 -28.23
N ARG A 146 5.00 2.18 -28.48
CA ARG A 146 5.71 0.95 -28.05
C ARG A 146 6.83 0.49 -28.97
N ARG A 147 6.86 0.93 -30.23
CA ARG A 147 7.93 0.53 -31.16
C ARG A 147 9.27 1.19 -30.81
N SER A 148 9.27 2.31 -30.07
CA SER A 148 10.50 2.94 -29.57
C SER A 148 11.09 2.24 -28.33
N PHE A 149 10.26 1.65 -27.45
CA PHE A 149 10.77 1.05 -26.19
C PHE A 149 11.47 -0.30 -26.37
N VAL A 150 11.15 -1.05 -27.43
CA VAL A 150 11.76 -2.38 -27.70
C VAL A 150 13.08 -2.27 -28.49
N ILE A 151 13.31 -1.17 -29.22
CA ILE A 151 14.53 -1.01 -30.03
C ILE A 151 15.68 -0.41 -29.21
N GLU A 152 15.39 0.29 -28.11
CA GLU A 152 16.42 0.99 -27.31
C GLU A 152 17.04 0.13 -26.21
N SER A 153 16.47 -1.04 -25.92
CA SER A 153 16.99 -1.99 -24.91
C SER A 153 17.96 -3.04 -25.48
N THR A 154 18.11 -3.15 -26.81
CA THR A 154 19.07 -4.06 -27.46
C THR A 154 20.35 -3.39 -27.95
N LYS A 155 20.51 -2.06 -27.82
CA LYS A 155 21.75 -1.34 -28.19
C LYS A 155 22.69 -0.99 -27.05
N ARG A 156 22.38 -1.36 -25.80
CA ARG A 156 23.21 -1.01 -24.62
C ARG A 156 23.88 -2.24 -23.99
N ALA A 157 24.27 -3.21 -24.81
CA ALA A 157 24.99 -4.43 -24.40
C ALA A 157 26.22 -4.77 -25.28
N SER A 158 26.67 -3.84 -26.13
CA SER A 158 27.88 -4.02 -26.94
C SER A 158 28.58 -2.68 -27.16
N ASP A 159 29.46 -2.30 -26.24
CA ASP A 159 30.73 -1.65 -26.60
C ASP A 159 31.64 -1.59 -25.37
N HIS A 160 32.34 -2.71 -25.18
CA HIS A 160 33.66 -2.73 -24.59
C HIS A 160 34.66 -2.53 -25.75
N ARG A 161 35.66 -1.66 -25.52
CA ARG A 161 36.98 -1.51 -26.18
C ARG A 161 37.16 -0.49 -27.32
N CYS A 162 38.20 0.32 -27.10
CA CYS A 162 39.12 0.95 -28.06
C CYS A 162 38.66 2.19 -28.85
N ARG A 163 38.85 3.39 -28.27
CA ARG A 163 40.05 4.24 -28.42
C ARG A 163 39.97 5.43 -27.47
#